data_AF-Q82T99-F1
#
_entry.id   AF-Q82T99-F1
#
_cell.length_a   1.000
_cell.length_b   1.000
_cell.length_c   1.000
_cell.angle_alpha   90.00
_cell.angle_beta   90.00
_cell.angle_gamma   90.00
#
_symmetry.space_group_name_H-M   'P 1'
#
loop_
_entity.id
_entity.type
_entity.pdbx_description
1 polymer ?
#
loop_
_entity_poly.entity_id
_entity_poly.type
_entity_poly.pdbx_seq_one_letter_code
_entity_poly.pdbx_strand_id
1 'polypeptide(L)'
;MCRCRLHWCSHTLESIEEHGCTAHVKGRGQQAKEKRRHPGAHARRWIIEVSHGWFNCLRKLLMRYEKLARSFLGLNHLAAAIIAFRKVPLAVNIIYE
;
A
#
# COMPACT_ATOMS: atom_id res chain seq x y z
N MET A 1 26.49 -3.17 -9.84
CA MET A 1 25.71 -2.21 -10.66
C MET A 1 24.26 -2.67 -10.63
N CYS A 2 23.19 -1.94 -10.27
CA CYS A 2 22.92 -0.50 -10.16
C CYS A 2 22.78 -0.02 -8.71
N ARG A 3 23.30 1.19 -8.46
CA ARG A 3 23.52 1.80 -7.15
C ARG A 3 22.51 2.95 -6.97
N CYS A 4 21.32 2.68 -6.46
CA CYS A 4 20.36 3.72 -6.06
C CYS A 4 19.65 3.30 -4.76
N ARG A 5 20.34 3.53 -3.63
CA ARG A 5 19.87 3.18 -2.28
C ARG A 5 19.04 4.30 -1.61
N LEU A 6 18.86 5.46 -2.26
CA LEU A 6 18.29 6.67 -1.63
C LEU A 6 17.33 7.52 -2.49
N HIS A 7 16.86 7.06 -3.65
CA HIS A 7 16.04 7.91 -4.56
C HIS A 7 14.51 7.86 -4.29
N TRP A 8 14.06 7.51 -3.08
CA TRP A 8 12.64 7.53 -2.74
C TRP A 8 12.40 8.48 -1.57
N CYS A 9 12.74 9.77 -1.73
CA CYS A 9 12.46 10.72 -0.66
C CYS A 9 12.44 12.23 -0.97
N SER A 10 12.71 12.73 -2.19
CA SER A 10 12.65 14.20 -2.40
C SER A 10 11.21 14.66 -2.64
N HIS A 11 10.62 14.17 -3.73
CA HIS A 11 9.32 14.64 -4.21
C HIS A 11 8.14 14.41 -3.24
N THR A 12 8.23 13.34 -2.44
CA THR A 12 7.19 13.02 -1.44
C THR A 12 7.31 13.87 -0.19
N LEU A 13 8.52 14.26 0.22
CA LEU A 13 8.70 15.15 1.37
C LEU A 13 8.29 16.58 1.02
N GLU A 14 8.66 17.02 -0.19
CA GLU A 14 8.30 18.33 -0.75
C GLU A 14 6.78 18.51 -0.79
N SER A 15 6.03 17.52 -1.28
CA SER A 15 4.55 17.54 -1.27
C SER A 15 3.95 17.46 0.14
N ILE A 16 4.60 16.80 1.11
CA ILE A 16 4.12 16.71 2.49
C ILE A 16 4.31 18.05 3.22
N GLU A 17 5.44 18.73 2.96
CA GLU A 17 5.72 20.08 3.47
C GLU A 17 4.78 21.13 2.87
N GLU A 18 4.48 21.06 1.56
CA GLU A 18 3.49 21.90 0.90
C GLU A 18 2.08 21.76 1.51
N HIS A 19 1.72 20.56 1.97
CA HIS A 19 0.41 20.30 2.59
C HIS A 19 0.39 20.50 4.11
N GLY A 20 1.46 21.03 4.72
CA GLY A 20 1.54 21.29 6.17
C GLY A 20 1.39 20.02 7.03
N CYS A 21 1.57 18.84 6.43
CA CYS A 21 1.39 17.57 7.11
C CYS A 21 2.69 17.17 7.81
N THR A 22 2.63 16.75 9.08
CA THR A 22 3.82 16.22 9.75
C THR A 22 4.26 14.92 9.05
N ALA A 23 5.46 14.93 8.45
CA ALA A 23 6.00 13.77 7.73
C ALA A 23 6.26 12.58 8.66
N HIS A 24 5.28 11.69 8.79
CA HIS A 24 5.41 10.44 9.55
C HIS A 24 6.14 9.32 8.77
N VAL A 25 6.64 9.62 7.57
CA VAL A 25 7.22 8.64 6.65
C VAL A 25 8.70 8.42 6.98
N LYS A 26 8.98 7.41 7.81
CA LYS A 26 10.36 7.01 8.13
C LYS A 26 11.04 6.35 6.92
N GLY A 27 12.28 6.76 6.64
CA GLY A 27 13.11 6.12 5.61
C GLY A 27 13.46 4.66 5.94
N ARG A 28 13.82 3.86 4.92
CA ARG A 28 14.17 2.42 5.09
C ARG A 28 15.28 2.21 6.13
N GLY A 29 16.28 3.09 6.15
CA GLY A 29 17.40 3.02 7.09
C GLY A 29 17.00 3.31 8.54
N GLN A 30 16.07 4.25 8.76
CA GLN A 30 15.54 4.55 10.10
C GLN A 30 14.68 3.40 10.64
N GLN A 31 13.82 2.82 9.79
CA GLN A 31 13.02 1.65 10.15
C GLN A 31 13.88 0.43 10.50
N ALA A 32 14.98 0.21 9.75
CA ALA A 32 15.92 -0.86 10.05
C ALA A 32 16.64 -0.66 11.39
N LYS A 33 17.01 0.58 11.74
CA LYS A 33 17.60 0.93 13.05
C LYS A 33 16.61 0.73 14.20
N GLU A 34 15.35 1.12 13.98
CA GLU A 34 14.29 1.00 14.99
C GLU A 34 13.89 -0.47 15.23
N LYS A 35 13.82 -1.29 14.17
CA LYS A 35 13.63 -2.73 14.27
C LYS A 35 14.79 -3.45 14.98
N ARG A 36 16.02 -2.94 14.87
CA ARG A 36 17.17 -3.42 15.66
C ARG A 36 17.06 -3.09 17.15
N ARG A 37 16.46 -1.94 17.49
CA ARG A 37 16.25 -1.51 18.88
C ARG A 37 15.03 -2.17 19.52
N HIS A 38 13.98 -2.40 18.74
CA HIS A 38 12.73 -3.02 19.17
C HIS A 38 12.39 -4.17 18.22
N PRO A 39 12.87 -5.40 18.51
CA PRO A 39 12.71 -6.54 17.60
C PRO A 39 11.24 -6.97 17.38
N GLY A 40 10.35 -6.69 18.34
CA GLY A 40 8.91 -6.94 18.22
C GLY A 40 8.13 -5.85 17.46
N ALA A 41 8.77 -4.74 17.09
CA ALA A 41 8.10 -3.66 16.37
C ALA A 41 7.99 -3.99 14.87
N HIS A 42 6.76 -4.07 14.37
CA HIS A 42 6.52 -4.17 12.93
C HIS A 42 6.74 -2.82 12.26
N ALA A 43 7.54 -2.82 11.20
CA ALA A 43 7.79 -1.62 10.40
C ALA A 43 6.49 -1.13 9.76
N ARG A 44 6.09 0.13 9.96
CA ARG A 44 4.79 0.69 9.51
C ARG A 44 4.41 0.42 8.04
N ARG A 45 5.38 0.11 7.17
CA ARG A 45 5.18 -0.32 5.77
C ARG A 45 4.44 -1.65 5.65
N TRP A 46 4.43 -2.48 6.69
CA TRP A 46 3.88 -3.82 6.65
C TRP A 46 2.40 -3.84 6.20
N ILE A 47 1.58 -2.86 6.61
CA ILE A 47 0.18 -2.75 6.17
C ILE A 47 0.10 -2.48 4.67
N ILE A 48 0.96 -1.62 4.14
CA ILE A 48 0.99 -1.24 2.72
C ILE A 48 1.45 -2.44 1.88
N GLU A 49 2.44 -3.19 2.36
CA GLU A 49 2.91 -4.42 1.72
C GLU A 49 1.83 -5.50 1.70
N VAL A 50 1.11 -5.69 2.82
CA VAL A 50 -0.03 -6.61 2.90
C VAL A 50 -1.15 -6.19 1.96
N SER A 51 -1.47 -4.89 1.91
CA SER A 51 -2.50 -4.35 1.01
C SER A 51 -2.10 -4.53 -0.46
N HIS A 52 -0.85 -4.25 -0.82
CA HIS A 52 -0.32 -4.55 -2.16
C HIS A 52 -0.39 -6.06 -2.46
N GLY A 53 -0.16 -6.92 -1.48
CA GLY A 53 -0.35 -8.36 -1.61
C GLY A 53 -1.79 -8.73 -1.99
N TRP A 54 -2.78 -8.13 -1.35
CA TRP A 54 -4.20 -8.34 -1.69
C TRP A 54 -4.53 -7.87 -3.10
N PHE A 55 -4.03 -6.70 -3.50
CA PHE A 55 -4.20 -6.20 -4.88
C PHE A 55 -3.47 -7.05 -5.91
N ASN A 56 -2.32 -7.64 -5.57
CA ASN A 56 -1.54 -8.50 -6.46
C ASN A 56 -2.24 -9.85 -6.77
N CYS A 57 -3.19 -10.28 -5.93
CA CYS A 57 -4.02 -11.44 -6.23
C CYS A 57 -5.01 -11.19 -7.39
N LEU A 58 -5.33 -9.93 -7.70
CA LEU A 58 -6.25 -9.55 -8.77
C LEU A 58 -5.47 -9.37 -10.08
N ARG A 59 -5.41 -10.44 -10.90
CA ARG A 59 -4.67 -10.44 -12.18
C ARG A 59 -5.06 -9.29 -13.12
N LYS A 60 -6.31 -8.83 -13.07
CA LYS A 60 -6.80 -7.71 -13.90
C LYS A 60 -6.13 -6.38 -13.55
N LEU A 61 -5.80 -6.16 -12.27
CA LEU A 61 -5.07 -4.97 -11.79
C LEU A 61 -3.55 -5.10 -12.01
N LEU A 62 -3.01 -6.31 -11.85
CA LEU A 62 -1.57 -6.57 -11.95
C LEU A 62 -0.97 -6.17 -13.30
N MET A 63 -1.66 -6.52 -14.39
CA MET A 63 -1.13 -6.31 -15.74
C MET A 63 -1.41 -4.91 -16.34
N ARG A 64 -2.07 -3.99 -15.60
CA ARG A 64 -2.44 -2.64 -16.08
C ARG A 64 -2.90 -2.59 -17.55
N TYR A 65 -3.84 -3.46 -17.93
CA TYR A 65 -4.37 -3.47 -19.30
C TYR A 65 -5.26 -2.25 -19.62
N GLU A 66 -5.77 -1.55 -18.60
CA GLU A 66 -6.64 -0.40 -18.80
C GLU A 66 -5.87 0.81 -19.34
N LYS A 67 -6.22 1.23 -20.56
CA LYS A 67 -5.64 2.40 -21.23
C LYS A 67 -6.15 3.72 -20.66
N LEU A 68 -7.31 3.71 -19.98
CA LEU A 68 -7.90 4.88 -19.32
C LEU A 68 -7.62 4.88 -17.82
N ALA A 69 -7.11 6.01 -17.31
CA ALA A 69 -6.88 6.21 -15.88
C ALA A 69 -8.16 6.09 -15.03
N ARG A 70 -9.32 6.49 -15.58
CA ARG A 70 -10.62 6.41 -14.88
C ARG A 70 -11.04 4.96 -14.64
N SER A 71 -10.89 4.10 -15.66
CA SER A 71 -11.19 2.67 -15.54
C SER A 71 -10.26 2.00 -14.53
N PHE A 72 -8.98 2.36 -14.54
CA PHE A 72 -8.02 1.88 -13.55
C PHE A 72 -8.42 2.26 -12.12
N LEU A 73 -8.78 3.53 -11.87
CA LEU A 73 -9.26 3.98 -10.57
C LEU A 73 -10.52 3.23 -10.14
N GLY A 74 -11.49 3.06 -11.04
CA GLY A 74 -12.71 2.30 -10.76
C GLY A 74 -12.43 0.85 -10.34
N LEU A 75 -11.52 0.16 -11.03
CA LEU A 75 -11.11 -1.20 -10.66
C LEU A 75 -10.40 -1.26 -9.31
N ASN A 76 -9.61 -0.24 -8.95
CA ASN A 76 -8.98 -0.17 -7.62
C ASN A 76 -10.03 0.00 -6.52
N HIS A 77 -11.04 0.86 -6.72
CA HIS A 77 -12.12 1.03 -5.77
C HIS A 77 -12.96 -0.24 -5.62
N LEU A 78 -13.29 -0.91 -6.73
CA LEU A 78 -14.02 -2.18 -6.71
C LEU A 78 -13.23 -3.27 -5.97
N ALA A 79 -11.92 -3.38 -6.23
CA ALA A 79 -11.05 -4.31 -5.53
C ALA A 79 -10.98 -4.03 -4.02
N ALA A 80 -10.86 -2.76 -3.63
CA ALA A 80 -10.87 -2.37 -2.22
C ALA A 80 -12.21 -2.73 -1.54
N ALA A 81 -13.33 -2.50 -2.22
CA ALA A 81 -14.66 -2.88 -1.73
C ALA A 81 -14.78 -4.40 -1.53
N ILE A 82 -14.32 -5.21 -2.48
CA ILE A 82 -14.34 -6.69 -2.36
C ILE A 82 -13.47 -7.15 -1.20
N ILE A 83 -12.26 -6.59 -1.03
CA ILE A 83 -11.36 -6.94 0.08
C ILE A 83 -12.00 -6.58 1.42
N ALA A 84 -12.57 -5.38 1.54
CA ALA A 84 -13.27 -4.93 2.75
C ALA A 84 -14.44 -5.86 3.06
N PHE A 85 -15.27 -6.18 2.06
CA PHE A 85 -16.41 -7.07 2.20
C PHE A 85 -16.01 -8.47 2.69
N ARG A 86 -14.92 -9.04 2.16
CA ARG A 86 -14.39 -10.35 2.60
C ARG A 86 -13.79 -10.35 4.02
N LYS A 87 -13.44 -9.19 4.55
CA LYS A 87 -12.84 -9.06 5.89
C LYS A 87 -13.89 -8.82 6.98
N VAL A 88 -15.10 -8.43 6.60
CA VAL A 88 -16.22 -8.34 7.55
C VAL A 88 -16.70 -9.76 7.86
N PRO A 89 -16.70 -10.19 9.13
CA PRO A 89 -17.31 -11.46 9.52
C PRO A 89 -18.84 -11.31 9.43
N LEU A 90 -19.40 -11.71 8.29
CA LEU A 90 -20.86 -11.78 8.12
C LEU A 90 -21.33 -13.18 8.51
N ALA A 91 -22.41 -13.24 9.30
CA ALA A 91 -23.07 -14.51 9.64
C ALA A 91 -23.75 -15.18 8.43
N VAL A 92 -23.95 -14.43 7.35
CA VAL A 92 -24.66 -14.86 6.14
C VAL A 92 -23.72 -14.75 4.95
N ASN A 93 -23.48 -15.87 4.27
CA ASN A 93 -22.54 -15.96 3.16
C ASN A 93 -23.23 -15.62 1.84
N ILE A 94 -23.53 -14.33 1.62
CA ILE A 94 -24.30 -13.82 0.46
C ILE A 94 -23.60 -13.98 -0.92
N ILE A 95 -22.55 -14.78 -1.01
CA ILE A 95 -21.77 -15.02 -2.25
C ILE A 95 -22.17 -16.36 -2.91
N TYR A 96 -22.94 -17.22 -2.22
CA TYR A 96 -23.30 -18.57 -2.68
C TYR A 96 -24.81 -18.81 -2.86
N GLU A 97 -25.63 -17.76 -2.87
CA GLU A 97 -27.03 -17.87 -3.34
C GLU A 97 -27.11 -17.91 -4.87
#